data_AF-A0A3D4V0Q8-F1
#
_entry.id   AF-A0A3D4V0Q8-F1
#
_cell.length_a   1.000
_cell.length_b   1.000
_cell.length_c   1.000
_cell.angle_alpha   90.00
_cell.angle_beta   90.00
_cell.angle_gamma   90.00
#
_symmetry.space_group_name_H-M   'P 1'
#
loop_
_entity.id
_entity.type
_entity.pdbx_description
1 polymer ?
#
loop_
_entity_poly.entity_id
_entity_poly.type
_entity_poly.pdbx_seq_one_letter_code
_entity_poly.pdbx_strand_id
1 'polypeptide(L)'
;MNIEDVERLNLVLKDLELAGKALKALPPEKINSAVTYWPEVLHTKMEAYGWDDALMPSRNGATSEEITALDRTLVRILKLSESDRRLVIARAMGFSWRKIMKYRQSKGDGVRHSNLKRLFRNAIFSMAGVDTRDTV
;
A
#
# COMPACT_ATOMS: atom_id res chain seq x y z
N MET A 1 -18.47 -21.23 8.71
CA MET A 1 -18.17 -20.11 7.79
C MET A 1 -19.08 -20.21 6.59
N ASN A 2 -19.94 -19.22 6.36
CA ASN A 2 -20.93 -19.25 5.29
C ASN A 2 -20.26 -18.91 3.94
N ILE A 3 -20.90 -19.27 2.83
CA ILE A 3 -20.41 -18.97 1.47
C ILE A 3 -20.20 -17.45 1.30
N GLU A 4 -21.14 -16.65 1.82
CA GLU A 4 -21.05 -15.19 1.79
C GLU A 4 -19.81 -14.63 2.51
N ASP A 5 -19.39 -15.26 3.61
CA ASP A 5 -18.20 -14.83 4.36
C ASP A 5 -16.93 -15.08 3.55
N VAL A 6 -16.88 -16.22 2.85
CA VAL A 6 -15.76 -16.57 1.95
C VAL A 6 -15.65 -15.53 0.84
N GLU A 7 -16.78 -15.12 0.25
CA GLU A 7 -16.82 -14.11 -0.81
C GLU A 7 -16.34 -12.75 -0.31
N ARG A 8 -16.79 -12.32 0.88
CA ARG A 8 -16.34 -11.06 1.51
C ARG A 8 -14.82 -11.07 1.74
N LEU A 9 -14.26 -12.19 2.20
CA LEU A 9 -12.82 -12.32 2.42
C LEU A 9 -12.04 -12.24 1.12
N ASN A 10 -12.50 -12.93 0.08
CA ASN A 10 -11.87 -12.88 -1.23
C ASN A 10 -11.91 -11.47 -1.82
N LEU A 11 -13.02 -10.75 -1.65
CA LEU A 11 -13.15 -9.36 -2.06
C LEU A 11 -12.14 -8.46 -1.33
N VAL A 12 -12.04 -8.59 0.00
CA VAL A 12 -11.07 -7.81 0.80
C VAL A 12 -9.63 -8.10 0.38
N LEU A 13 -9.29 -9.36 0.11
CA LEU A 13 -7.96 -9.74 -0.35
C LEU A 13 -7.64 -9.18 -1.73
N LYS A 14 -8.61 -9.22 -2.66
CA LYS A 14 -8.48 -8.62 -4.00
C LYS A 14 -8.28 -7.11 -3.91
N ASP A 15 -9.12 -6.43 -3.12
CA ASP A 15 -9.02 -4.99 -2.91
C ASP A 15 -7.65 -4.63 -2.32
N LEU A 16 -7.12 -5.44 -1.40
CA LEU A 16 -5.81 -5.24 -0.79
C LEU A 16 -4.65 -5.41 -1.78
N GLU A 17 -4.74 -6.35 -2.71
CA GLU A 17 -3.74 -6.50 -3.77
C GLU A 17 -3.73 -5.28 -4.71
N LEU A 18 -4.91 -4.83 -5.14
CA LEU A 18 -5.07 -3.67 -6.02
C LEU A 18 -4.61 -2.37 -5.33
N ALA A 19 -4.96 -2.19 -4.05
CA ALA A 19 -4.47 -1.10 -3.23
C ALA A 19 -2.94 -1.11 -3.13
N GLY A 20 -2.33 -2.29 -2.98
CA GLY A 20 -0.87 -2.46 -2.98
C GLY A 20 -0.22 -2.07 -4.32
N LYS A 21 -0.89 -2.32 -5.45
CA LYS A 21 -0.43 -1.86 -6.78
C LYS A 21 -0.53 -0.34 -6.90
N ALA A 22 -1.66 0.24 -6.49
CA ALA A 22 -1.85 1.70 -6.46
C ALA A 22 -0.75 2.41 -5.65
N LEU A 23 -0.46 1.91 -4.44
CA LEU A 23 0.57 2.48 -3.57
C LEU A 23 1.98 2.41 -4.16
N LYS A 24 2.30 1.38 -4.95
CA LYS A 24 3.59 1.27 -5.65
C LYS A 24 3.71 2.21 -6.84
N ALA A 25 2.59 2.57 -7.45
CA ALA A 25 2.54 3.54 -8.54
C ALA A 25 2.74 4.98 -8.07
N LEU A 26 2.52 5.27 -6.77
CA LEU A 26 2.75 6.58 -6.19
C LEU A 26 4.18 7.08 -6.45
N PRO A 27 4.36 8.40 -6.67
CA PRO A 27 5.69 8.97 -6.78
C PRO A 27 6.47 8.69 -5.49
N PRO A 28 7.79 8.44 -5.59
CA PRO A 28 8.62 8.24 -4.40
C PRO A 28 8.53 9.47 -3.48
N GLU A 29 8.48 9.23 -2.17
CA GLU A 29 8.37 10.26 -1.12
C GLU A 29 9.48 11.32 -1.21
N LYS A 30 10.66 10.91 -1.70
CA LYS A 30 11.69 11.85 -2.14
C LYS A 30 11.37 12.33 -3.55
N ILE A 31 10.42 13.26 -3.64
CA ILE A 31 10.57 14.32 -4.62
C ILE A 31 11.85 15.01 -4.16
N ASN A 32 12.99 14.69 -4.77
CA ASN A 32 14.11 15.62 -4.75
C ASN A 32 13.45 16.92 -5.18
N SER A 33 13.32 17.89 -4.28
CA SER A 33 12.88 19.21 -4.66
C SER A 33 13.80 19.55 -5.81
N ALA A 34 13.28 19.53 -7.04
CA ALA A 34 13.94 20.26 -8.10
C ALA A 34 14.09 21.62 -7.45
N VAL A 35 15.33 22.04 -7.24
CA VAL A 35 15.59 23.43 -6.91
C VAL A 35 15.23 24.12 -8.21
N THR A 36 13.92 24.34 -8.39
CA THR A 36 13.38 25.09 -9.49
C THR A 36 13.74 26.50 -9.10
N TYR A 37 14.93 26.93 -9.52
CA TYR A 37 15.22 28.34 -9.62
C TYR A 37 14.15 28.87 -10.54
N TRP A 38 13.16 29.53 -9.96
CA TRP A 38 12.26 30.37 -10.72
C TRP A 38 12.89 31.77 -10.70
N PRO A 39 13.27 32.33 -11.86
CA PRO A 39 13.16 31.78 -13.22
C PRO A 39 14.26 30.75 -13.54
N GLU A 40 13.96 29.86 -14.49
CA GLU A 40 14.91 28.84 -14.98
C GLU A 40 16.20 29.52 -15.45
N VAL A 41 17.35 29.06 -14.94
CA VAL A 41 18.64 29.56 -15.40
C VAL A 41 18.89 28.98 -16.78
N LEU A 42 18.65 29.79 -17.81
CA LEU A 42 18.91 29.43 -19.20
C LEU A 42 20.43 29.28 -19.40
N HIS A 43 20.90 28.05 -19.61
CA HIS A 43 22.29 27.74 -19.89
C HIS A 43 22.61 27.91 -21.38
N THR A 44 21.62 27.77 -22.26
CA THR A 44 21.76 27.95 -23.70
C THR A 44 20.63 28.78 -24.33
N LYS A 45 20.90 29.41 -25.48
CA LYS A 45 19.89 30.20 -26.23
C LYS A 45 18.69 29.37 -26.71
N MET A 46 18.85 28.04 -26.82
CA MET A 46 17.79 27.14 -27.30
C MET A 46 16.79 26.77 -26.20
N GLU A 47 17.24 26.68 -24.94
CA GLU A 47 16.38 26.44 -23.77
C GLU A 47 15.34 27.57 -23.57
N ALA A 48 15.68 28.80 -23.95
CA ALA A 48 14.81 29.98 -23.85
C ALA A 48 13.50 29.85 -24.64
N TYR A 49 13.47 28.97 -25.65
CA TYR A 49 12.34 28.78 -26.56
C TYR A 49 11.54 27.50 -26.25
N GLY A 50 11.85 26.77 -25.16
CA GLY A 50 11.03 25.65 -24.68
C GLY A 50 11.00 24.42 -25.59
N TRP A 51 12.13 24.06 -26.20
CA TRP A 51 12.23 22.95 -27.18
C TRP A 51 12.45 21.56 -26.59
N ASP A 52 12.47 21.42 -25.26
CA ASP A 52 12.63 20.10 -24.66
C ASP A 52 11.33 19.30 -24.74
N ASP A 53 11.42 18.06 -25.26
CA ASP A 53 10.29 17.13 -25.26
C ASP A 53 9.81 16.90 -23.83
N ALA A 54 8.49 17.00 -23.62
CA ALA A 54 7.89 16.71 -22.33
C ALA A 54 8.21 15.26 -21.92
N LEU A 55 9.13 15.10 -20.96
CA LEU A 55 9.42 13.83 -20.32
C LEU A 55 8.19 13.41 -19.50
N MET A 56 7.22 12.76 -20.16
CA MET A 56 6.15 12.08 -19.43
C MET A 56 6.81 10.99 -18.58
N PRO A 57 6.65 11.02 -17.24
CA PRO A 57 7.21 9.96 -16.41
C PRO A 57 6.63 8.64 -16.87
N SER A 58 7.50 7.72 -17.30
CA SER A 58 7.19 6.40 -17.89
C SER A 58 6.40 5.46 -16.96
N ARG A 59 5.96 5.91 -15.78
CA ARG A 59 5.08 5.11 -14.93
C ARG A 59 3.66 5.22 -15.45
N ASN A 60 3.19 4.12 -16.04
CA ASN A 60 1.77 3.83 -16.11
C ASN A 60 1.20 4.06 -14.70
N GLY A 61 0.42 5.13 -14.53
CA GLY A 61 -0.21 5.47 -13.26
C GLY A 61 -1.12 4.34 -12.79
N ALA A 62 -1.55 4.41 -11.53
CA ALA A 62 -2.56 3.50 -11.02
C ALA A 62 -3.84 3.59 -11.87
N THR A 63 -4.44 2.44 -12.16
CA THR A 63 -5.73 2.39 -12.85
C THR A 63 -6.86 2.89 -11.95
N SER A 64 -7.99 3.31 -12.53
CA SER A 64 -9.18 3.75 -11.77
C SER A 64 -9.67 2.68 -10.79
N GLU A 65 -9.61 1.40 -11.18
CA GLU A 65 -9.97 0.28 -10.32
C GLU A 65 -9.03 0.14 -9.12
N GLU A 66 -7.72 0.29 -9.34
CA GLU A 66 -6.71 0.23 -8.28
C GLU A 66 -6.87 1.38 -7.28
N ILE A 67 -7.18 2.58 -7.76
CA ILE A 67 -7.46 3.76 -6.91
C ILE A 67 -8.74 3.53 -6.10
N THR A 68 -9.82 3.06 -6.74
CA THR A 68 -11.08 2.78 -6.06
C THR A 68 -10.91 1.69 -5.00
N ALA A 69 -10.14 0.64 -5.30
CA ALA A 69 -9.80 -0.40 -4.33
C ALA A 69 -8.99 0.17 -3.17
N LEU A 70 -8.01 1.05 -3.44
CA LEU A 70 -7.24 1.74 -2.41
C LEU A 70 -8.16 2.49 -1.44
N ASP A 71 -9.10 3.31 -1.93
CA ASP A 71 -10.03 4.06 -1.08
C ASP A 71 -10.88 3.14 -0.18
N ARG A 72 -11.44 2.06 -0.76
CA ARG A 72 -12.19 1.06 0.01
C ARG A 72 -11.32 0.40 1.09
N THR A 73 -10.08 0.05 0.77
CA THR A 73 -9.17 -0.56 1.75
C THR A 73 -8.76 0.41 2.84
N LEU A 74 -8.52 1.69 2.53
CA LEU A 74 -8.14 2.70 3.51
C LEU A 74 -9.24 2.85 4.57
N VAL A 75 -10.50 2.97 4.16
CA VAL A 75 -11.65 3.04 5.08
C VAL A 75 -11.70 1.84 6.03
N ARG A 76 -11.40 0.63 5.54
CA ARG A 76 -11.37 -0.60 6.36
C ARG A 76 -10.17 -0.63 7.30
N ILE A 77 -8.98 -0.30 6.80
CA ILE A 77 -7.71 -0.36 7.56
C ILE A 77 -7.69 0.70 8.68
N LEU A 78 -8.34 1.84 8.50
CA LEU A 78 -8.42 2.89 9.53
C LEU A 78 -9.10 2.41 10.83
N LYS A 79 -9.95 1.38 10.75
CA LYS A 79 -10.62 0.78 11.91
C LYS A 79 -9.73 -0.18 12.70
N LEU A 80 -8.58 -0.58 12.15
CA LEU A 80 -7.65 -1.51 12.79
C LEU A 80 -6.72 -0.80 13.77
N SER A 81 -6.18 -1.57 14.72
CA SER A 81 -5.05 -1.13 15.54
C SER A 81 -3.89 -0.67 14.65
N GLU A 82 -3.07 0.27 15.13
CA GLU A 82 -1.91 0.74 14.37
C GLU A 82 -0.96 -0.41 14.00
N SER A 83 -0.78 -1.37 14.91
CA SER A 83 0.08 -2.53 14.70
C SER A 83 -0.42 -3.45 13.58
N ASP A 84 -1.73 -3.69 13.50
CA ASP A 84 -2.34 -4.53 12.48
C ASP A 84 -2.40 -3.82 11.13
N ARG A 85 -2.70 -2.51 11.14
CA ARG A 85 -2.64 -1.66 9.94
C ARG A 85 -1.26 -1.70 9.29
N ARG A 86 -0.18 -1.53 10.07
CA ARG A 86 1.19 -1.63 9.55
C ARG A 86 1.48 -3.02 8.97
N LEU A 87 1.01 -4.08 9.61
CA LEU A 87 1.16 -5.46 9.13
C LEU A 87 0.43 -5.69 7.80
N VAL A 88 -0.82 -5.25 7.71
CA VAL A 88 -1.68 -5.38 6.52
C VAL A 88 -1.10 -4.60 5.34
N ILE A 89 -0.70 -3.34 5.56
CA ILE A 89 -0.05 -2.51 4.53
C ILE A 89 1.26 -3.12 4.06
N ALA A 90 2.13 -3.57 4.99
CA ALA A 90 3.37 -4.22 4.62
C ALA A 90 3.11 -5.48 3.78
N ARG A 91 2.06 -6.24 4.09
CA ARG A 91 1.72 -7.41 3.30
C ARG A 91 1.20 -7.04 1.90
N ALA A 92 0.36 -5.99 1.79
CA ALA A 92 -0.17 -5.46 0.55
C ALA A 92 0.94 -4.95 -0.39
N MET A 93 1.96 -4.30 0.17
CA MET A 93 3.14 -3.84 -0.55
C MET A 93 4.04 -5.00 -1.03
N GLY A 94 3.74 -6.24 -0.66
CA GLY A 94 4.46 -7.43 -1.11
C GLY A 94 5.67 -7.81 -0.26
N PHE A 95 5.80 -7.26 0.95
CA PHE A 95 6.87 -7.69 1.87
C PHE A 95 6.65 -9.15 2.31
N SER A 96 7.73 -9.92 2.34
CA SER A 96 7.69 -11.31 2.84
C SER A 96 7.51 -11.33 4.36
N TRP A 97 6.90 -12.39 4.88
CA TRP A 97 6.71 -12.58 6.33
C TRP A 97 8.03 -12.49 7.12
N ARG A 98 9.12 -13.02 6.57
CA ARG A 98 10.46 -12.92 7.17
C ARG A 98 10.94 -11.48 7.26
N LYS A 99 10.73 -10.67 6.22
CA LYS A 99 11.14 -9.26 6.19
C LYS A 99 10.32 -8.42 7.17
N ILE A 100 9.02 -8.68 7.26
CA ILE A 100 8.12 -8.04 8.26
C ILE A 100 8.56 -8.40 9.68
N MET A 101 8.81 -9.68 9.95
CA MET A 101 9.25 -10.15 11.26
C MET A 101 10.57 -9.49 11.68
N LYS A 102 11.58 -9.48 10.79
CA LYS A 102 12.87 -8.85 11.06
C LYS A 102 12.73 -7.35 11.35
N TYR A 103 11.89 -6.65 10.59
CA TYR A 103 11.61 -5.23 10.82
C TYR A 103 10.98 -5.00 12.20
N ARG A 104 9.97 -5.78 12.57
CA ARG A 104 9.33 -5.68 13.89
C ARG A 104 10.30 -6.00 15.03
N GLN A 105 11.11 -7.04 14.90
CA GLN A 105 12.15 -7.38 15.87
C GLN A 105 13.16 -6.24 16.08
N SER A 106 13.54 -5.55 15.00
CA SER A 106 14.44 -4.38 15.09
C SER A 106 13.83 -3.20 15.87
N LYS A 107 12.50 -3.16 16.00
CA LYS A 107 11.75 -2.18 16.77
C LYS A 107 11.43 -2.63 18.20
N GLY A 108 11.89 -3.81 18.62
CA GLY A 108 11.66 -4.38 19.96
C GLY A 108 10.43 -5.30 20.05
N ASP A 109 9.70 -5.53 18.96
CA ASP A 109 8.54 -6.43 18.93
C ASP A 109 9.01 -7.89 18.78
N GLY A 110 8.96 -8.68 19.86
CA GLY A 110 9.33 -10.11 19.90
C GLY A 110 8.36 -11.08 19.23
N VAL A 111 7.75 -10.71 18.10
CA VAL A 111 6.67 -11.50 17.47
C VAL A 111 7.23 -12.65 16.62
N ARG A 112 6.71 -13.86 16.87
CA ARG A 112 7.03 -15.08 16.09
C ARG A 112 6.31 -15.10 14.74
N HIS A 113 6.88 -15.78 13.75
CA HIS A 113 6.32 -15.90 12.40
C HIS A 113 4.89 -16.49 12.36
N SER A 114 4.60 -17.52 13.16
CA SER A 114 3.25 -18.11 13.26
C SER A 114 2.21 -17.12 13.76
N ASN A 115 2.60 -16.28 14.73
CA ASN A 115 1.73 -15.24 15.27
C ASN A 115 1.43 -14.16 14.22
N LEU A 116 2.38 -13.79 13.36
CA LEU A 116 2.12 -12.80 12.30
C LEU A 116 1.05 -13.26 11.31
N LYS A 117 1.08 -14.53 10.90
CA LYS A 117 0.04 -15.08 10.01
C LYS A 117 -1.34 -15.05 10.66
N ARG A 118 -1.39 -15.40 11.95
CA ARG A 118 -2.63 -15.36 12.74
C ARG A 118 -3.16 -13.93 12.88
N LEU A 119 -2.29 -12.97 13.26
CA LEU A 119 -2.65 -11.56 13.38
C LEU A 119 -3.16 -10.99 12.06
N PHE A 120 -2.47 -11.27 10.95
CA PHE A 120 -2.93 -10.85 9.63
C PHE A 120 -4.30 -11.44 9.30
N ARG A 121 -4.50 -12.75 9.52
CA ARG A 121 -5.79 -13.40 9.29
C ARG A 121 -6.91 -12.73 10.10
N ASN A 122 -6.66 -12.48 11.39
CA ASN A 122 -7.63 -11.79 12.26
C ASN A 122 -7.92 -10.37 11.78
N ALA A 123 -6.91 -9.64 11.31
CA ALA A 123 -7.08 -8.32 10.73
C ALA A 123 -7.94 -8.36 9.46
N ILE A 124 -7.76 -9.36 8.59
CA ILE A 124 -8.59 -9.54 7.40
C ILE A 124 -10.04 -9.90 7.77
N PHE A 125 -10.26 -10.76 8.76
CA PHE A 125 -11.60 -11.06 9.26
C PHE A 125 -12.29 -9.80 9.81
N SER A 126 -11.56 -9.01 10.60
CA SER A 126 -12.04 -7.73 11.13
C SER A 126 -12.38 -6.74 10.01
N MET A 127 -11.56 -6.65 8.97
CA MET A 127 -11.84 -5.82 7.79
C MET A 127 -13.06 -6.29 7.00
N ALA A 128 -13.32 -7.59 6.97
CA ALA A 128 -14.49 -8.20 6.32
C ALA A 128 -15.76 -8.12 7.19
N GLY A 129 -15.64 -7.71 8.47
CA GLY A 129 -16.74 -7.71 9.43
C GLY A 129 -17.22 -9.12 9.80
N VAL A 130 -16.36 -10.13 9.64
CA VAL A 130 -16.66 -11.52 9.99
C VAL A 130 -16.18 -11.77 11.42
N ASP A 131 -17.08 -12.28 12.27
CA ASP A 131 -16.75 -12.54 13.66
C ASP A 131 -15.82 -13.74 13.78
N THR A 132 -14.68 -13.56 14.45
CA THR A 132 -13.67 -14.63 14.59
C THR A 132 -14.14 -15.83 15.42
N ARG A 133 -15.29 -15.71 16.10
CA ARG A 133 -15.88 -16.75 16.96
C ARG A 133 -16.54 -17.87 16.15
N ASP A 134 -16.89 -17.64 14.90
CA ASP A 134 -17.58 -18.61 14.03
C ASP A 134 -16.63 -19.61 13.33
N THR A 135 -15.37 -19.67 13.77
CA THR A 135 -14.29 -20.43 13.13
C THR A 135 -13.65 -21.51 14.01
N VAL A 136 -14.28 -21.83 15.16
CA VAL A 136 -13.88 -22.94 16.05
C VAL A 136 -14.65 -24.20 15.71
#